data_AF-A0A2N5WBU7-F1
#
_entry.id   AF-A0A2N5WBU7-F1
#
_cell.length_a   1.000
_cell.length_b   1.000
_cell.length_c   1.000
_cell.angle_alpha   90.00
_cell.angle_beta   90.00
_cell.angle_gamma   90.00
#
_symmetry.space_group_name_H-M   'P 1'
#
loop_
_entity.id
_entity.type
_entity.pdbx_description
1 polymer ?
#
loop_
_entity_poly.entity_id
_entity_poly.type
_entity_poly.pdbx_seq_one_letter_code
_entity_poly.pdbx_strand_id
1 'polypeptide(L)'
;MNQLITITQNENNDQVVSGRELHEFLEVKTPYTQWFKDMCKYGFIENIDFVLVSEKSETNNPRNPFTTIINHALKLDMAKEISMIQRNEKGKQARQYFIEVEKELKQQLLPQTPEQQIALLAQGNVNLNKKVEQIENSVLDLTDRFGLPSNKAKVLQKKVASKVYMFTGGKYSNAHKKLGGKVFKEFYKDLNNRFDVVKYSDIPLSRFDEALEYLDMWQPSFNTTLEIRGLNSQTSFDFEA
;
A
#
# COMPACT_ATOMS: atom_id res chain seq x y z
N MET A 1 -17.43 -29.53 26.22
CA MET A 1 -18.76 -29.31 25.63
C MET A 1 -19.15 -30.56 24.86
N ASN A 2 -20.42 -31.00 24.90
CA ASN A 2 -20.86 -32.11 24.03
C ASN A 2 -21.14 -31.55 22.64
N GLN A 3 -20.50 -32.11 21.61
CA GLN A 3 -20.70 -31.70 20.22
C GLN A 3 -22.15 -32.02 19.80
N LEU A 4 -22.94 -30.99 19.50
CA LEU A 4 -24.34 -31.14 19.06
C LEU A 4 -24.45 -31.22 17.53
N ILE A 5 -23.70 -30.36 16.84
CA ILE A 5 -23.67 -30.25 15.37
C ILE A 5 -22.22 -30.07 14.96
N THR A 6 -21.82 -30.73 13.88
CA THR A 6 -20.46 -30.67 13.33
C THR A 6 -20.22 -29.34 12.63
N ILE A 7 -19.14 -28.65 13.02
CA ILE A 7 -18.69 -27.40 12.42
C ILE A 7 -17.35 -27.69 11.75
N THR A 8 -17.25 -27.41 10.46
CA THR A 8 -16.04 -27.58 9.66
C THR A 8 -15.53 -26.23 9.17
N GLN A 9 -14.27 -26.18 8.71
CA GLN A 9 -13.71 -25.00 8.04
C GLN A 9 -13.65 -25.25 6.53
N ASN A 10 -14.09 -24.28 5.75
CA ASN A 10 -13.95 -24.32 4.29
C ASN A 10 -12.57 -23.79 3.84
N GLU A 11 -12.32 -23.80 2.53
CA GLU A 11 -11.07 -23.30 1.93
C GLU A 11 -10.77 -21.81 2.21
N ASN A 12 -11.82 -21.02 2.53
CA ASN A 12 -11.72 -19.61 2.87
C ASN A 12 -11.54 -19.36 4.38
N ASN A 13 -11.30 -20.40 5.19
CA ASN A 13 -11.28 -20.37 6.66
C ASN A 13 -12.61 -19.93 7.31
N ASP A 14 -13.72 -19.93 6.57
CA ASP A 14 -15.03 -19.70 7.16
C ASP A 14 -15.52 -20.96 7.87
N GLN A 15 -16.12 -20.78 9.05
CA GLN A 15 -16.81 -21.85 9.76
C GLN A 15 -18.15 -22.15 9.09
N VAL A 16 -18.33 -23.41 8.71
CA VAL A 16 -19.51 -23.90 8.00
C VAL A 16 -20.15 -25.09 8.70
N VAL A 17 -21.45 -25.25 8.48
CA VAL A 17 -22.30 -26.29 9.06
C VAL A 17 -23.07 -26.98 7.94
N SER A 18 -23.23 -28.30 8.02
CA SER A 18 -24.11 -29.02 7.11
C SER A 18 -25.56 -28.61 7.35
N GLY A 19 -26.22 -28.04 6.33
CA GLY A 19 -27.62 -27.66 6.43
C GLY A 19 -28.52 -28.87 6.68
N ARG A 20 -28.11 -30.07 6.25
CA ARG A 20 -28.86 -31.30 6.46
C ARG A 20 -28.76 -31.81 7.89
N GLU A 21 -27.55 -31.79 8.46
CA GLU A 21 -27.33 -32.10 9.88
C GLU A 21 -28.09 -31.11 10.78
N LEU A 22 -28.09 -29.83 10.42
CA LEU A 22 -28.88 -28.82 11.12
C LEU A 22 -30.39 -29.12 11.03
N HIS A 23 -30.91 -29.45 9.84
CA HIS A 23 -32.33 -29.81 9.65
C HIS A 23 -32.74 -31.02 10.50
N GLU A 24 -31.92 -32.07 10.51
CA GLU A 24 -32.13 -33.28 11.30
C GLU A 24 -32.11 -32.97 12.80
N PHE A 25 -31.15 -32.18 13.27
CA PHE A 25 -31.05 -31.76 14.66
C PHE A 25 -32.26 -30.93 15.12
N LEU A 26 -32.79 -30.08 14.24
CA LEU A 26 -33.95 -29.22 14.52
C LEU A 26 -35.28 -30.00 14.56
N GLU A 27 -35.28 -31.28 14.18
CA GLU A 27 -36.45 -32.17 14.14
C GLU A 27 -37.63 -31.59 13.34
N VAL A 28 -37.31 -30.91 12.23
CA VAL A 28 -38.31 -30.27 11.38
C VAL A 28 -39.03 -31.33 10.53
N LYS A 29 -40.36 -31.36 10.62
CA LYS A 29 -41.20 -32.33 9.90
C LYS A 29 -41.20 -32.14 8.39
N THR A 30 -41.00 -30.90 7.93
CA THR A 30 -40.96 -30.57 6.50
C THR A 30 -39.74 -31.24 5.85
N PRO A 31 -39.90 -31.94 4.71
CA PRO A 31 -38.77 -32.54 4.01
C PRO A 31 -37.68 -31.52 3.69
N TYR A 32 -36.42 -31.93 3.83
CA TYR A 32 -35.25 -31.05 3.71
C TYR A 32 -35.28 -30.13 2.47
N THR A 33 -35.56 -30.68 1.29
CA THR A 33 -35.58 -29.91 0.04
C THR A 33 -36.60 -28.78 0.04
N GLN A 34 -37.77 -29.01 0.65
CA GLN A 34 -38.82 -28.00 0.75
C GLN A 34 -38.46 -27.00 1.86
N TRP A 35 -38.04 -27.50 3.01
CA TRP A 35 -37.62 -26.68 4.14
C TRP A 35 -36.51 -25.70 3.76
N PHE A 36 -35.48 -26.17 3.05
CA PHE A 36 -34.35 -25.35 2.66
C PHE A 36 -34.77 -24.24 1.68
N LYS A 37 -35.61 -24.57 0.69
CA LYS A 37 -36.20 -23.57 -0.21
C LYS A 37 -36.98 -22.49 0.55
N ASP A 38 -37.67 -22.87 1.62
CA ASP A 38 -38.39 -21.91 2.47
C ASP A 38 -37.43 -21.07 3.33
N MET A 39 -36.32 -21.65 3.81
CA MET A 39 -35.29 -20.90 4.54
C MET A 39 -34.62 -19.85 3.65
N CYS A 40 -34.30 -20.17 2.39
CA CYS A 40 -33.72 -19.20 1.45
C CYS A 40 -34.60 -17.96 1.22
N LYS A 41 -35.92 -18.05 1.42
CA LYS A 41 -36.84 -16.90 1.25
C LYS A 41 -36.65 -15.81 2.31
N TYR A 42 -35.93 -16.09 3.40
CA TYR A 42 -35.65 -15.13 4.46
C TYR A 42 -34.49 -14.16 4.12
N GLY A 43 -33.95 -14.22 2.90
CA GLY A 43 -32.97 -13.24 2.41
C GLY A 43 -31.53 -13.77 2.31
N PHE A 44 -31.30 -15.07 2.47
CA PHE A 44 -29.99 -15.68 2.31
C PHE A 44 -29.59 -15.80 0.83
N ILE A 45 -28.32 -15.52 0.53
CA ILE A 45 -27.78 -15.46 -0.82
C ILE A 45 -26.81 -16.63 -1.06
N GLU A 46 -27.02 -17.35 -2.16
CA GLU A 46 -26.12 -18.42 -2.59
C GLU A 46 -24.72 -17.87 -2.91
N ASN A 47 -23.67 -18.60 -2.51
CA ASN A 47 -22.25 -18.21 -2.55
C ASN A 47 -21.84 -17.09 -1.59
N ILE A 48 -22.77 -16.53 -0.80
CA ILE A 48 -22.46 -15.62 0.30
C ILE A 48 -22.71 -16.30 1.63
N ASP A 49 -23.93 -16.81 1.83
CA ASP A 49 -24.40 -17.38 3.09
C ASP A 49 -24.37 -18.91 3.09
N PHE A 50 -24.50 -19.53 1.92
CA PHE A 50 -24.44 -20.98 1.74
C PHE A 50 -23.91 -21.35 0.36
N VAL A 51 -23.42 -22.59 0.24
CA VAL A 51 -23.01 -23.21 -1.03
C VAL A 51 -23.64 -24.58 -1.20
N LEU A 52 -23.95 -24.93 -2.44
CA LEU A 52 -24.54 -26.21 -2.81
C LEU A 52 -23.48 -27.32 -2.80
N VAL A 53 -23.79 -28.43 -2.13
CA VAL A 53 -22.95 -29.63 -2.08
C VAL A 53 -23.71 -30.79 -2.71
N SER A 54 -23.31 -31.20 -3.91
CA SER A 54 -23.94 -32.30 -4.64
C SER A 54 -23.22 -33.61 -4.38
N GLU A 55 -23.94 -34.63 -3.93
CA GLU A 55 -23.41 -35.96 -3.67
C GLU A 55 -24.12 -37.01 -4.54
N LYS A 56 -23.38 -38.04 -4.98
CA LYS A 56 -23.99 -39.19 -5.67
C LYS A 56 -24.38 -40.23 -4.64
N SER A 57 -25.62 -40.68 -4.70
CA SER A 57 -26.16 -41.75 -3.86
C SER A 57 -26.59 -42.92 -4.73
N GLU A 58 -26.23 -44.13 -4.33
CA GLU A 58 -26.61 -45.36 -5.03
C GLU A 58 -28.11 -45.62 -4.91
N THR A 59 -28.72 -45.99 -6.03
CA THR A 59 -30.14 -46.34 -6.11
C THR A 59 -30.30 -47.78 -6.59
N ASN A 60 -31.26 -48.50 -6.02
CA ASN A 60 -31.62 -49.87 -6.41
C ASN A 60 -32.25 -49.99 -7.82
N ASN A 61 -32.17 -48.95 -8.65
CA ASN A 61 -32.71 -48.95 -10.01
C ASN A 61 -31.61 -49.34 -11.02
N PRO A 62 -31.71 -50.50 -11.69
CA PRO A 62 -30.69 -50.96 -12.64
C PRO A 62 -30.47 -50.03 -13.84
N ARG A 63 -31.47 -49.19 -14.20
CA ARG A 63 -31.37 -48.22 -15.30
C ARG A 63 -30.78 -46.87 -14.90
N ASN A 64 -30.87 -46.52 -13.61
CA ASN A 64 -30.24 -45.32 -13.08
C ASN A 64 -29.64 -45.66 -11.71
N PRO A 65 -28.40 -46.18 -11.69
CA PRO A 65 -27.79 -46.70 -10.48
C PRO A 65 -27.38 -45.61 -9.48
N PHE A 66 -27.40 -44.33 -9.88
CA PHE A 66 -27.06 -43.21 -9.02
C PHE A 66 -28.08 -42.08 -9.12
N THR A 67 -28.42 -41.48 -7.99
CA THR A 67 -29.17 -40.22 -7.91
C THR A 67 -28.30 -39.12 -7.30
N THR A 68 -28.49 -37.88 -7.74
CA THR A 68 -27.81 -36.72 -7.16
C THR A 68 -28.62 -36.20 -5.99
N ILE A 69 -28.04 -36.22 -4.80
CA ILE A 69 -28.59 -35.60 -3.60
C ILE A 69 -28.00 -34.20 -3.49
N ILE A 70 -28.87 -33.21 -3.31
CA ILE A 70 -28.49 -31.82 -3.12
C ILE A 70 -28.50 -31.52 -1.63
N ASN A 71 -27.33 -31.25 -1.07
CA ASN A 71 -27.12 -30.75 0.28
C ASN A 71 -26.55 -29.32 0.21
N HIS A 72 -26.40 -28.67 1.36
CA HIS A 72 -25.87 -27.31 1.43
C HIS A 72 -24.93 -27.18 2.63
N ALA A 73 -23.82 -26.47 2.43
CA ALA A 73 -22.96 -26.02 3.51
C ALA A 73 -23.32 -24.56 3.83
N LEU A 74 -23.66 -24.29 5.09
CA LEU A 74 -24.14 -23.01 5.60
C LEU A 74 -23.04 -22.31 6.36
N LYS A 75 -22.89 -20.99 6.18
CA LYS A 75 -22.11 -20.19 7.13
C LYS A 75 -22.75 -20.21 8.51
N LEU A 76 -21.90 -20.07 9.53
CA LEU A 76 -22.34 -20.09 10.93
C LEU A 76 -23.41 -19.04 11.24
N ASP A 77 -23.32 -17.84 10.64
CA ASP A 77 -24.32 -16.77 10.79
C ASP A 77 -25.70 -17.21 10.29
N MET A 78 -25.78 -17.75 9.08
CA MET A 78 -27.02 -18.31 8.53
C MET A 78 -27.57 -19.45 9.41
N ALA A 79 -26.71 -20.35 9.89
CA ALA A 79 -27.13 -21.44 10.78
C ALA A 79 -27.73 -20.94 12.10
N LYS A 80 -27.17 -19.88 12.70
CA LYS A 80 -27.72 -19.21 13.89
C LYS A 80 -29.09 -18.59 13.62
N GLU A 81 -29.25 -17.93 12.47
CA GLU A 81 -30.54 -17.32 12.08
C GLU A 81 -31.62 -18.36 11.80
N ILE A 82 -31.30 -19.43 11.05
CA ILE A 82 -32.23 -20.54 10.80
C ILE A 82 -32.67 -21.19 12.11
N SER A 83 -31.73 -21.39 13.04
CA SER A 83 -32.04 -21.94 14.38
C SER A 83 -32.98 -21.02 15.16
N MET A 84 -32.87 -19.70 15.01
CA MET A 84 -33.78 -18.72 15.60
C MET A 84 -35.17 -18.74 14.95
N ILE A 85 -35.26 -18.93 13.63
CA ILE A 85 -36.52 -18.96 12.86
C ILE A 85 -37.41 -20.13 13.27
N GLN A 86 -36.85 -21.28 13.65
CA GLN A 86 -37.65 -22.47 14.01
C GLN A 86 -38.53 -22.27 15.26
N ARG A 87 -38.18 -21.34 16.15
CA ARG A 87 -38.93 -21.04 17.39
C ARG A 87 -39.27 -22.28 18.23
N ASN A 88 -38.39 -23.28 18.25
CA ASN A 88 -38.52 -24.50 19.03
C ASN A 88 -37.31 -24.72 19.97
N GLU A 89 -37.43 -25.64 20.93
CA GLU A 89 -36.37 -25.90 21.92
C GLU A 89 -35.06 -26.37 21.25
N LYS A 90 -35.15 -27.18 20.20
CA LYS A 90 -33.98 -27.62 19.42
C LYS A 90 -33.28 -26.44 18.75
N GLY A 91 -34.02 -25.51 18.17
CA GLY A 91 -33.48 -24.28 17.58
C GLY A 91 -32.79 -23.40 18.61
N LYS A 92 -33.34 -23.31 19.83
CA LYS A 92 -32.68 -22.62 20.93
C LYS A 92 -31.35 -23.31 21.32
N GLN A 93 -31.34 -24.64 21.42
CA GLN A 93 -30.13 -25.42 21.72
C GLN A 93 -29.05 -25.26 20.64
N ALA A 94 -29.42 -25.40 19.35
CA ALA A 94 -28.52 -25.22 18.23
C ALA A 94 -27.91 -23.80 18.23
N ARG A 95 -28.75 -22.77 18.42
CA ARG A 95 -28.30 -21.38 18.46
C ARG A 95 -27.33 -21.14 19.62
N GLN A 96 -27.63 -21.63 20.83
CA GLN A 96 -26.75 -21.48 21.99
C GLN A 96 -25.42 -22.17 21.77
N TYR A 97 -25.43 -23.39 21.21
CA TYR A 97 -24.22 -24.11 20.84
C TYR A 97 -23.35 -23.34 19.85
N PHE A 98 -23.92 -22.79 18.76
CA PHE A 98 -23.15 -21.98 17.81
C PHE A 98 -22.56 -20.73 18.45
N ILE A 99 -23.30 -20.04 19.34
CA ILE A 99 -22.79 -18.87 20.07
C ILE A 99 -21.62 -19.25 20.99
N GLU A 100 -21.71 -20.37 21.68
CA GLU A 100 -20.65 -20.86 22.56
C GLU A 100 -19.39 -21.22 21.78
N VAL A 101 -19.53 -21.91 20.64
CA VAL A 101 -18.40 -22.23 19.77
C VAL A 101 -17.71 -20.96 19.24
N GLU A 102 -18.45 -19.94 18.80
CA GLU A 102 -17.84 -18.67 18.40
C GLU A 102 -17.10 -17.98 19.55
N LYS A 103 -17.65 -18.07 20.76
CA LYS A 103 -17.05 -17.45 21.94
C LYS A 103 -15.74 -18.13 22.30
N GLU A 104 -15.69 -19.47 22.28
CA GLU A 104 -14.46 -20.23 22.51
C GLU A 104 -13.41 -19.92 21.43
N LEU A 105 -13.81 -19.86 20.16
CA LEU A 105 -12.89 -19.52 19.08
C LEU A 105 -12.31 -18.10 19.22
N LYS A 106 -13.16 -17.11 19.52
CA LYS A 106 -12.72 -15.72 19.77
C LYS A 106 -11.78 -15.64 20.97
N GLN A 107 -12.03 -16.42 22.01
CA GLN A 107 -11.16 -16.51 23.18
C GLN A 107 -9.81 -17.17 22.87
N GLN A 108 -9.74 -18.11 21.93
CA GLN A 108 -8.47 -18.69 21.48
C GLN A 108 -7.68 -17.75 20.56
N LEU A 109 -8.36 -16.90 19.80
CA LEU A 109 -7.75 -15.94 18.87
C LEU A 109 -7.24 -14.68 19.56
N LEU A 110 -7.81 -14.31 20.70
CA LEU A 110 -7.35 -13.16 21.47
C LEU A 110 -6.24 -13.61 22.44
N PRO A 111 -5.06 -12.97 22.42
CA PRO A 111 -4.02 -13.25 23.40
C PRO A 111 -4.56 -12.95 24.80
N GLN A 112 -4.75 -14.02 25.58
CA GLN A 112 -5.43 -13.96 26.88
C GLN A 112 -4.48 -13.60 28.02
N THR A 113 -3.17 -13.74 27.79
CA THR A 113 -2.15 -13.37 28.77
C THR A 113 -1.36 -12.14 28.31
N PRO A 114 -0.83 -11.34 29.26
CA PRO A 114 0.07 -10.23 28.94
C PRO A 114 1.26 -10.67 28.08
N GLU A 115 1.80 -11.88 28.31
CA GLU A 115 2.95 -12.42 27.57
C GLU A 115 2.59 -12.69 26.10
N GLN A 116 1.42 -13.26 25.83
CA GLN A 116 0.93 -13.49 24.47
C GLN A 116 0.66 -12.16 23.75
N GLN A 117 0.14 -11.16 24.47
CA GLN A 117 -0.07 -9.82 23.92
C GLN A 117 1.25 -9.16 23.54
N ILE A 118 2.26 -9.24 24.42
CA ILE A 118 3.61 -8.71 24.16
C ILE A 118 4.24 -9.41 22.95
N ALA A 119 4.13 -10.73 22.85
CA ALA A 119 4.67 -11.49 21.72
C ALA A 119 4.02 -11.08 20.39
N LEU A 120 2.70 -10.91 20.37
CA LEU A 120 1.97 -10.46 19.18
C LEU A 120 2.36 -9.02 18.78
N LEU A 121 2.45 -8.11 19.76
CA LEU A 121 2.91 -6.73 19.53
C LEU A 121 4.34 -6.70 19.01
N ALA A 122 5.23 -7.51 19.57
CA ALA A 122 6.61 -7.64 19.11
C ALA A 122 6.68 -8.14 17.66
N GLN A 123 5.90 -9.15 17.31
CA GLN A 123 5.82 -9.65 15.92
C GLN A 123 5.28 -8.57 14.97
N GLY A 124 4.25 -7.83 15.39
CA GLY A 124 3.73 -6.68 14.66
C GLY A 124 4.80 -5.63 14.42
N ASN A 125 5.56 -5.27 15.44
CA ASN A 125 6.67 -4.31 15.36
C ASN A 125 7.79 -4.78 14.44
N VAL A 126 8.16 -6.07 14.47
CA VAL A 126 9.16 -6.64 13.55
C VAL A 126 8.69 -6.50 12.10
N ASN A 127 7.42 -6.80 11.83
CA ASN A 127 6.85 -6.65 10.48
C ASN A 127 6.77 -5.20 10.03
N LEU A 128 6.42 -4.28 10.94
CA LEU A 128 6.43 -2.84 10.68
C LEU A 128 7.84 -2.35 10.35
N ASN A 129 8.84 -2.72 11.15
CA ASN A 129 10.24 -2.34 10.92
C ASN A 129 10.74 -2.80 9.55
N LYS A 130 10.43 -4.04 9.14
CA LYS A 130 10.77 -4.54 7.79
C LYS A 130 10.14 -3.70 6.68
N LYS A 131 8.88 -3.28 6.84
CA LYS A 131 8.22 -2.41 5.86
C LYS A 131 8.84 -1.01 5.81
N VAL A 132 9.21 -0.45 6.97
CA VAL A 132 9.91 0.84 7.05
C VAL A 132 11.25 0.77 6.32
N GLU A 133 12.04 -0.27 6.57
CA GLU A 133 13.33 -0.49 5.88
C GLU A 133 13.16 -0.60 4.35
N GLN A 134 12.13 -1.32 3.88
CA GLN A 134 11.82 -1.41 2.45
C GLN A 134 11.43 -0.06 1.84
N ILE A 135 10.68 0.75 2.57
CA ILE A 135 10.29 2.10 2.14
C ILE A 135 11.52 3.00 2.08
N GLU A 136 12.37 3.00 3.11
CA GLU A 136 13.61 3.78 3.15
C GLU A 136 14.51 3.45 1.96
N ASN A 137 14.73 2.17 1.69
CA ASN A 137 15.52 1.72 0.54
C ASN A 137 14.91 2.18 -0.79
N SER A 138 13.58 2.14 -0.92
CA SER A 138 12.89 2.64 -2.11
C SER A 138 13.03 4.14 -2.27
N VAL A 139 12.95 4.92 -1.18
CA VAL A 139 13.12 6.38 -1.22
C VAL A 139 14.55 6.74 -1.63
N LEU A 140 15.56 6.07 -1.07
CA LEU A 140 16.96 6.29 -1.44
C LEU A 140 17.19 6.03 -2.92
N ASP A 141 16.74 4.88 -3.41
CA ASP A 141 16.83 4.50 -4.81
C ASP A 141 16.15 5.51 -5.75
N LEU A 142 14.95 5.99 -5.40
CA LEU A 142 14.27 7.04 -6.15
C LEU A 142 15.06 8.36 -6.10
N THR A 143 15.63 8.74 -4.96
CA THR A 143 16.40 9.99 -4.86
C THR A 143 17.70 9.96 -5.66
N ASP A 144 18.27 8.77 -5.88
CA ASP A 144 19.48 8.58 -6.67
C ASP A 144 19.21 8.47 -8.18
N ARG A 145 18.13 7.79 -8.58
CA ARG A 145 17.77 7.61 -10.00
C ARG A 145 17.15 8.84 -10.64
N PHE A 146 16.46 9.67 -9.85
CA PHE A 146 15.75 10.83 -10.36
C PHE A 146 16.56 12.12 -10.18
N GLY A 147 16.56 12.94 -11.23
CA GLY A 147 17.08 14.29 -11.19
C GLY A 147 16.29 15.22 -10.27
N LEU A 148 16.72 16.48 -10.21
CA LEU A 148 16.10 17.50 -9.38
C LEU A 148 14.66 17.81 -9.80
N PRO A 149 13.71 17.79 -8.85
CA PRO A 149 12.39 18.35 -9.07
C PRO A 149 12.46 19.85 -9.43
N SER A 150 11.44 20.36 -10.12
CA SER A 150 11.46 21.71 -10.70
C SER A 150 11.71 22.83 -9.68
N ASN A 151 11.21 22.68 -8.45
CA ASN A 151 11.45 23.64 -7.36
C ASN A 151 12.93 23.66 -6.93
N LYS A 152 13.56 22.49 -6.78
CA LYS A 152 14.97 22.33 -6.41
C LYS A 152 15.89 22.82 -7.54
N ALA A 153 15.60 22.45 -8.79
CA ALA A 153 16.33 22.97 -9.95
C ALA A 153 16.28 24.51 -10.02
N LYS A 154 15.12 25.11 -9.75
CA LYS A 154 14.95 26.58 -9.70
C LYS A 154 15.79 27.24 -8.60
N VAL A 155 16.01 26.57 -7.47
CA VAL A 155 16.91 27.07 -6.41
C VAL A 155 18.34 27.13 -6.93
N LEU A 156 18.85 26.06 -7.56
CA LEU A 156 20.20 26.08 -8.14
C LEU A 156 20.34 27.16 -9.22
N GLN A 157 19.37 27.28 -10.12
CA GLN A 157 19.37 28.30 -11.17
C GLN A 157 19.48 29.72 -10.61
N LYS A 158 18.71 30.05 -9.56
CA LYS A 158 18.79 31.37 -8.91
C LYS A 158 20.16 31.62 -8.27
N LYS A 159 20.73 30.60 -7.63
CA LYS A 159 22.03 30.69 -6.97
C LYS A 159 23.17 30.87 -7.98
N VAL A 160 23.15 30.13 -9.09
CA VAL A 160 24.05 30.35 -10.24
C VAL A 160 23.96 31.78 -10.74
N ALA A 161 22.74 32.28 -11.01
CA ALA A 161 22.55 33.66 -11.48
C ALA A 161 23.13 34.69 -10.50
N SER A 162 22.86 34.53 -9.21
CA SER A 162 23.42 35.41 -8.17
C SER A 162 24.95 35.42 -8.19
N LYS A 163 25.59 34.25 -8.27
CA LYS A 163 27.06 34.14 -8.32
C LYS A 163 27.64 34.74 -9.59
N VAL A 164 27.03 34.51 -10.74
CA VAL A 164 27.46 35.11 -12.01
C VAL A 164 27.36 36.63 -11.96
N TYR A 165 26.27 37.19 -11.43
CA TYR A 165 26.14 38.64 -11.25
C TYR A 165 27.21 39.17 -10.30
N MET A 166 27.48 38.49 -9.18
CA MET A 166 28.54 38.88 -8.25
C MET A 166 29.90 39.00 -8.95
N PHE A 167 30.33 37.99 -9.72
CA PHE A 167 31.63 38.02 -10.39
C PHE A 167 31.70 39.00 -11.54
N THR A 168 30.60 39.20 -12.28
CA THR A 168 30.58 40.13 -13.41
C THR A 168 30.41 41.60 -13.00
N GLY A 169 30.16 41.89 -11.71
CA GLY A 169 29.94 43.26 -11.21
C GLY A 169 28.49 43.74 -11.26
N GLY A 170 27.53 42.81 -11.34
CA GLY A 170 26.09 43.05 -11.36
C GLY A 170 25.43 42.76 -12.70
N LYS A 171 24.11 42.55 -12.70
CA LYS A 171 23.32 42.20 -13.90
C LYS A 171 23.44 43.22 -15.05
N TYR A 172 23.68 44.50 -14.72
CA TYR A 172 23.74 45.58 -15.71
C TYR A 172 25.17 46.07 -15.98
N SER A 173 26.20 45.39 -15.46
CA SER A 173 27.59 45.78 -15.67
C SER A 173 28.01 45.59 -17.14
N ASN A 174 29.05 46.32 -17.55
CA ASN A 174 29.61 46.19 -18.89
C ASN A 174 30.14 44.76 -19.14
N ALA A 175 30.86 44.19 -18.18
CA ALA A 175 31.33 42.80 -18.27
C ALA A 175 30.16 41.81 -18.38
N HIS A 176 29.05 42.01 -17.66
CA HIS A 176 27.90 41.11 -17.76
C HIS A 176 27.23 41.19 -19.14
N LYS A 177 27.03 42.39 -19.68
CA LYS A 177 26.42 42.59 -21.01
C LYS A 177 27.21 41.90 -22.12
N LYS A 178 28.55 41.91 -22.03
CA LYS A 178 29.44 41.35 -23.07
C LYS A 178 29.82 39.89 -22.83
N LEU A 179 30.05 39.46 -21.59
CA LEU A 179 30.57 38.13 -21.25
C LEU A 179 29.62 37.28 -20.40
N GLY A 180 28.48 37.80 -19.93
CA GLY A 180 27.59 37.08 -19.01
C GLY A 180 27.19 35.69 -19.52
N GLY A 181 26.84 35.56 -20.81
CA GLY A 181 26.53 34.28 -21.43
C GLY A 181 27.69 33.27 -21.41
N LYS A 182 28.93 33.73 -21.58
CA LYS A 182 30.14 32.90 -21.47
C LYS A 182 30.32 32.41 -20.04
N VAL A 183 30.19 33.30 -19.05
CA VAL A 183 30.34 32.96 -17.62
C VAL A 183 29.26 31.97 -17.17
N PHE A 184 28.01 32.14 -17.61
CA PHE A 184 26.94 31.17 -17.35
C PHE A 184 27.26 29.79 -17.95
N LYS A 185 27.71 29.75 -19.21
CA LYS A 185 28.05 28.49 -19.89
C LYS A 185 29.20 27.77 -19.20
N GLU A 186 30.22 28.52 -18.77
CA GLU A 186 31.33 27.99 -17.98
C GLU A 186 30.84 27.40 -16.65
N PHE A 187 30.06 28.16 -15.88
CA PHE A 187 29.49 27.69 -14.61
C PHE A 187 28.71 26.39 -14.79
N TYR A 188 27.73 26.37 -15.71
CA TYR A 188 26.92 25.18 -15.94
C TYR A 188 27.73 23.99 -16.45
N LYS A 189 28.76 24.22 -17.26
CA LYS A 189 29.67 23.16 -17.70
C LYS A 189 30.41 22.56 -16.51
N ASP A 190 30.99 23.39 -15.65
CA ASP A 190 31.74 22.91 -14.48
C ASP A 190 30.83 22.18 -13.49
N LEU A 191 29.62 22.71 -13.25
CA LEU A 191 28.60 22.07 -12.42
C LEU A 191 28.21 20.70 -12.97
N ASN A 192 27.85 20.63 -14.25
CA ASN A 192 27.47 19.36 -14.89
C ASN A 192 28.61 18.33 -14.82
N ASN A 193 29.85 18.76 -15.09
CA ASN A 193 31.03 17.90 -15.02
C ASN A 193 31.32 17.42 -13.58
N ARG A 194 31.15 18.26 -12.56
CA ARG A 194 31.38 17.89 -11.16
C ARG A 194 30.44 16.76 -10.71
N PHE A 195 29.22 16.76 -11.21
CA PHE A 195 28.20 15.77 -10.84
C PHE A 195 28.08 14.61 -11.83
N ASP A 196 28.87 14.61 -12.91
CA ASP A 196 28.82 13.64 -14.01
C ASP A 196 27.41 13.50 -14.61
N VAL A 197 26.78 14.65 -14.91
CA VAL A 197 25.43 14.72 -15.48
C VAL A 197 25.41 15.55 -16.75
N VAL A 198 24.46 15.25 -17.64
CA VAL A 198 24.30 16.00 -18.90
C VAL A 198 23.83 17.43 -18.64
N LYS A 199 22.91 17.61 -17.67
CA LYS A 199 22.36 18.91 -17.26
C LYS A 199 22.19 18.94 -15.75
N TYR A 200 22.32 20.12 -15.15
CA TYR A 200 22.23 20.30 -13.70
C TYR A 200 20.89 19.85 -13.10
N SER A 201 19.82 19.81 -13.90
CA SER A 201 18.53 19.28 -13.44
C SER A 201 18.52 17.77 -13.29
N ASP A 202 19.51 17.06 -13.84
CA ASP A 202 19.68 15.61 -13.70
C ASP A 202 20.54 15.24 -12.49
N ILE A 203 21.04 16.23 -11.73
CA ILE A 203 21.72 15.95 -10.46
C ILE A 203 20.76 15.17 -9.56
N PRO A 204 21.18 14.02 -9.01
CA PRO A 204 20.35 13.26 -8.08
C PRO A 204 19.87 14.12 -6.92
N LEU A 205 18.61 13.93 -6.50
CA LEU A 205 18.05 14.71 -5.40
C LEU A 205 18.83 14.49 -4.08
N SER A 206 19.38 13.28 -3.89
CA SER A 206 20.27 12.94 -2.77
C SER A 206 21.53 13.81 -2.70
N ARG A 207 22.00 14.35 -3.83
CA ARG A 207 23.20 15.18 -3.95
C ARG A 207 22.90 16.68 -4.05
N PHE A 208 21.67 17.09 -3.77
CA PHE A 208 21.26 18.48 -3.87
C PHE A 208 22.05 19.43 -2.96
N ASP A 209 22.33 19.02 -1.72
CA ASP A 209 23.06 19.84 -0.76
C ASP A 209 24.54 19.96 -1.15
N GLU A 210 25.17 18.88 -1.64
CA GLU A 210 26.51 18.92 -2.23
C GLU A 210 26.58 19.92 -3.40
N ALA A 211 25.54 19.96 -4.25
CA ALA A 211 25.48 20.93 -5.35
C ALA A 211 25.41 22.38 -4.82
N LEU A 212 24.65 22.64 -3.75
CA LEU A 212 24.59 23.97 -3.15
C LEU A 212 25.94 24.44 -2.60
N GLU A 213 26.69 23.55 -1.95
CA GLU A 213 28.03 23.84 -1.45
C GLU A 213 29.01 24.15 -2.59
N TYR A 214 28.97 23.34 -3.65
CA TYR A 214 29.78 23.59 -4.85
C TYR A 214 29.47 24.96 -5.47
N LEU A 215 28.20 25.33 -5.57
CA LEU A 215 27.77 26.63 -6.08
C LEU A 215 28.31 27.81 -5.23
N ASP A 216 28.43 27.64 -3.92
CA ASP A 216 28.99 28.67 -3.03
C ASP A 216 30.48 28.89 -3.27
N MET A 217 31.22 27.81 -3.53
CA MET A 217 32.66 27.85 -3.74
C MET A 217 33.07 28.19 -5.16
N TRP A 218 32.18 28.03 -6.14
CA TRP A 218 32.51 28.24 -7.55
C TRP A 218 33.01 29.67 -7.83
N GLN A 219 34.02 29.75 -8.70
CA GLN A 219 34.59 30.97 -9.27
C GLN A 219 34.87 30.75 -10.76
N PRO A 220 34.80 31.80 -11.61
CA PRO A 220 35.20 31.69 -13.00
C PRO A 220 36.69 31.33 -13.12
N SER A 221 37.06 30.71 -14.24
CA SER A 221 38.47 30.48 -14.57
C SER A 221 39.27 31.78 -14.54
N PHE A 222 40.58 31.62 -14.35
CA PHE A 222 41.50 32.75 -14.29
C PHE A 222 41.40 33.64 -15.54
N ASN A 223 41.34 33.05 -16.73
CA ASN A 223 41.22 33.78 -18.00
C ASN A 223 39.90 34.56 -18.08
N THR A 224 38.77 33.93 -17.75
CA THR A 224 37.46 34.62 -17.70
C THR A 224 37.49 35.75 -16.68
N THR A 225 38.14 35.55 -15.54
CA THR A 225 38.29 36.57 -14.50
C THR A 225 39.10 37.78 -14.99
N LEU A 226 40.20 37.56 -15.72
CA LEU A 226 40.97 38.64 -16.32
C LEU A 226 40.16 39.44 -17.35
N GLU A 227 39.41 38.76 -18.21
CA GLU A 227 38.54 39.41 -19.20
C GLU A 227 37.45 40.27 -18.54
N ILE A 228 36.80 39.76 -17.49
CA ILE A 228 35.80 40.50 -16.71
C ILE A 228 36.40 41.80 -16.15
N ARG A 229 37.60 41.71 -15.55
CA ARG A 229 38.29 42.89 -14.99
C ARG A 229 38.59 43.91 -16.08
N GLY A 230 39.12 43.48 -17.23
CA GLY A 230 39.42 44.37 -18.35
C GLY A 230 38.18 45.14 -18.83
N LEU A 231 37.05 44.46 -19.01
CA LEU A 231 35.81 45.08 -19.47
C LEU A 231 35.20 46.06 -18.46
N ASN A 232 35.24 45.73 -17.17
CA ASN A 232 34.72 46.64 -16.15
C ASN A 232 35.62 47.88 -16.00
N SER A 233 36.94 47.74 -16.11
CA SER A 233 37.89 48.87 -16.07
C SER A 233 37.76 49.84 -17.26
N GLN A 234 37.26 49.38 -18.42
CA GLN A 234 37.04 50.21 -19.61
C GLN A 234 35.84 51.17 -19.48
N THR A 235 35.07 51.12 -18.39
CA THR A 235 33.81 51.89 -18.23
C THR A 235 33.99 53.18 -17.39
N SER A 236 35.22 53.65 -17.23
CA SER A 236 35.50 55.02 -16.78
C SER A 236 35.66 55.89 -18.03
N PHE A 237 35.01 57.07 -18.09
CA PHE A 237 35.05 58.08 -19.16
C PHE A 237 33.97 58.02 -20.25
N ASP A 238 32.69 58.00 -19.87
CA ASP A 238 31.69 58.81 -20.60
C ASP A 238 31.41 60.04 -19.72
N PHE A 239 32.24 61.08 -19.85
CA PHE A 239 31.88 62.41 -19.37
C PHE A 239 30.78 62.94 -20.29
N GLU A 240 29.63 63.25 -19.71
CA GLU A 240 28.59 64.08 -20.32
C GLU A 240 29.22 65.37 -20.87
N ALA A 241 29.04 65.60 -22.16
CA ALA A 241 29.29 66.87 -22.85
C ALA A 241 27.99 67.31 -23.52
#